data_AF-A0A9W6ABZ4-F1
#
_entry.id   AF-A0A9W6ABZ4-F1
#
_cell.length_a   1.000
_cell.length_b   1.000
_cell.length_c   1.000
_cell.angle_alpha   90.00
_cell.angle_beta   90.00
_cell.angle_gamma   90.00
#
_symmetry.space_group_name_H-M   'P 1'
#
loop_
_entity.id
_entity.type
_entity.pdbx_description
1 polymer ?
#
loop_
_entity_poly.entity_id
_entity_poly.type
_entity_poly.pdbx_seq_one_letter_code
_entity_poly.pdbx_strand_id
1 'polypeptide(L)'
;LAIAPSNPIYLSNRAAAYSAAGQHEKAAEDAELATAVDPKYSKAWSRLGLARFDLADYHGAKEAYEKGIEAEGNGGSEAMKRGLETTKRKIEEAKRSTEPPADAVDDAAGASRGGGGMPDLSSIMSNPQLRQMAENYGRGGGMPDMSSLMSDPNIAEMARNMMGGGAGRGIQ
;
A
#
# COMPACT_ATOMS: atom_id res chain seq x y z
N LEU A 1 -41.90 6.93 -28.14
CA LEU A 1 -42.22 6.60 -26.74
C LEU A 1 -41.36 5.41 -26.32
N ALA A 2 -40.21 5.66 -25.70
CA ALA A 2 -39.42 4.59 -25.11
C ALA A 2 -40.17 4.12 -23.86
N ILE A 3 -40.81 2.96 -23.92
CA ILE A 3 -41.39 2.35 -22.72
C ILE A 3 -40.20 1.91 -21.89
N ALA A 4 -39.83 2.70 -20.88
CA ALA A 4 -38.90 2.26 -19.86
C ALA A 4 -39.43 0.93 -19.30
N PRO A 5 -38.66 -0.17 -19.33
CA PRO A 5 -39.14 -1.45 -18.83
C PRO A 5 -39.53 -1.28 -17.36
N SER A 6 -40.81 -1.42 -17.05
CA SER A 6 -41.34 -1.20 -15.70
C SER A 6 -41.25 -2.44 -14.80
N ASN A 7 -40.67 -3.53 -15.32
CA ASN A 7 -40.52 -4.76 -14.57
C ASN A 7 -39.08 -4.88 -14.03
N PRO A 8 -38.88 -4.75 -12.70
CA PRO A 8 -37.55 -4.79 -12.09
C PRO A 8 -36.89 -6.17 -12.24
N ILE A 9 -37.67 -7.25 -12.37
CA ILE A 9 -37.17 -8.62 -12.58
C ILE A 9 -36.56 -8.73 -13.98
N TYR A 10 -37.23 -8.19 -15.01
CA TYR A 10 -36.70 -8.19 -16.38
C TYR A 10 -35.40 -7.41 -16.46
N LEU A 11 -35.37 -6.19 -15.90
CA LEU A 11 -34.18 -5.35 -15.86
C LEU A 11 -33.03 -6.05 -15.12
N SER A 12 -33.29 -6.66 -13.96
CA SER A 12 -32.28 -7.40 -13.18
C SER A 12 -31.72 -8.63 -13.91
N ASN A 13 -32.58 -9.37 -14.63
CA ASN A 13 -32.13 -10.51 -15.44
C ASN A 13 -31.29 -10.05 -16.63
N ARG A 14 -31.66 -8.93 -17.27
CA ARG A 14 -30.89 -8.35 -18.37
C ARG A 14 -29.54 -7.80 -17.89
N ALA A 15 -29.51 -7.14 -16.73
CA ALA A 15 -28.27 -6.75 -16.06
C ALA A 15 -27.35 -7.95 -15.82
N ALA A 16 -27.89 -9.06 -15.32
CA ALA A 16 -27.11 -10.28 -15.11
C ALA A 16 -26.52 -10.83 -16.43
N ALA A 17 -27.28 -10.79 -17.52
CA ALA A 17 -26.80 -11.20 -18.84
C ALA A 17 -25.70 -10.25 -19.35
N TYR A 18 -25.85 -8.94 -19.15
CA TYR A 18 -24.81 -7.97 -19.51
C TYR A 18 -23.53 -8.15 -18.69
N SER A 19 -23.63 -8.39 -17.37
CA SER A 19 -22.46 -8.72 -16.54
C SER A 19 -21.75 -9.97 -17.05
N ALA A 20 -22.49 -11.03 -17.37
CA ALA A 20 -21.92 -12.27 -17.93
C ALA A 20 -21.25 -12.06 -19.30
N ALA A 21 -21.70 -11.05 -20.06
CA ALA A 21 -21.11 -10.66 -21.33
C ALA A 21 -19.97 -9.63 -21.21
N GLY A 22 -19.55 -9.26 -19.99
CA GLY A 22 -18.52 -8.24 -19.73
C GLY A 22 -18.97 -6.79 -20.01
N GLN A 23 -20.26 -6.57 -20.25
CA GLN A 23 -20.83 -5.24 -20.52
C GLN A 23 -21.28 -4.58 -19.21
N HIS A 24 -20.31 -4.31 -18.33
CA HIS A 24 -20.58 -3.88 -16.95
C HIS A 24 -21.30 -2.53 -16.85
N GLU A 25 -21.05 -1.59 -17.78
CA GLU A 25 -21.75 -0.30 -17.84
C GLU A 25 -23.26 -0.49 -18.06
N LYS A 26 -23.65 -1.28 -19.07
CA LYS A 26 -25.06 -1.61 -19.32
C LYS A 26 -25.69 -2.41 -18.20
N ALA A 27 -24.90 -3.27 -17.55
CA ALA A 27 -25.36 -4.01 -16.38
C ALA A 27 -25.68 -3.06 -15.21
N ALA A 28 -24.83 -2.05 -14.99
CA ALA A 28 -25.06 -1.04 -13.97
C ALA A 28 -26.31 -0.21 -14.31
N GLU A 29 -26.45 0.28 -15.54
CA GLU A 29 -27.63 1.05 -15.98
C GLU A 29 -28.94 0.28 -15.75
N ASP A 30 -29.00 -0.98 -16.18
CA ASP A 30 -30.19 -1.83 -15.99
C ASP A 30 -30.47 -2.13 -14.52
N ALA A 31 -29.43 -2.39 -13.73
CA ALA A 31 -29.58 -2.65 -12.31
C ALA A 31 -30.01 -1.38 -11.55
N GLU A 32 -29.49 -0.21 -11.90
CA GLU A 32 -29.93 1.09 -11.34
C GLU A 32 -31.41 1.34 -11.65
N LEU A 33 -31.81 1.16 -12.91
CA LEU A 33 -33.22 1.26 -13.29
C LEU A 33 -34.09 0.27 -12.50
N ALA A 34 -33.64 -0.97 -12.34
CA ALA A 34 -34.38 -1.97 -11.55
C ALA A 34 -34.55 -1.53 -10.09
N THR A 35 -33.51 -0.96 -9.48
CA THR A 35 -33.58 -0.44 -8.09
C THR A 35 -34.44 0.82 -7.96
N ALA A 36 -34.52 1.64 -9.01
CA ALA A 36 -35.40 2.81 -9.04
C ALA A 36 -36.88 2.41 -9.20
N VAL A 37 -37.15 1.34 -9.97
CA VAL A 37 -38.49 0.78 -10.15
C VAL A 37 -38.99 0.07 -8.89
N ASP A 38 -38.16 -0.76 -8.27
CA ASP A 38 -38.47 -1.41 -7.00
C ASP A 38 -37.26 -1.38 -6.05
N PRO A 39 -37.21 -0.41 -5.12
CA PRO A 39 -36.15 -0.30 -4.13
C PRO A 39 -36.07 -1.49 -3.16
N LYS A 40 -37.13 -2.31 -3.03
CA LYS A 40 -37.14 -3.50 -2.17
C LYS A 40 -36.63 -4.75 -2.88
N TYR A 41 -36.38 -4.68 -4.18
CA TYR A 41 -35.92 -5.82 -4.93
C TYR A 41 -34.41 -6.07 -4.73
N SER A 42 -34.06 -6.78 -3.65
CA SER A 42 -32.67 -7.00 -3.22
C SER A 42 -31.75 -7.57 -4.30
N LYS A 43 -32.28 -8.41 -5.21
CA LYS A 43 -31.51 -8.95 -6.33
C LYS A 43 -30.98 -7.86 -7.26
N ALA A 44 -31.75 -6.80 -7.53
CA ALA A 44 -31.30 -5.68 -8.35
C ALA A 44 -30.13 -4.95 -7.70
N TRP A 45 -30.19 -4.70 -6.40
CA TRP A 45 -29.07 -4.13 -5.64
C TRP A 45 -27.82 -5.00 -5.67
N SER A 46 -27.99 -6.33 -5.56
CA SER A 46 -26.87 -7.28 -5.69
C SER A 46 -26.23 -7.23 -7.09
N ARG A 47 -27.03 -7.08 -8.16
CA ARG A 47 -26.51 -6.89 -9.53
C ARG A 47 -25.80 -5.55 -9.69
N LEU A 48 -26.35 -4.48 -9.14
CA LEU A 48 -25.75 -3.15 -9.18
C LEU A 48 -24.40 -3.13 -8.48
N GLY A 49 -24.32 -3.73 -7.29
CA GLY A 49 -23.06 -3.84 -6.54
C GLY A 49 -21.99 -4.60 -7.33
N LEU A 50 -22.35 -5.70 -7.97
CA LEU A 50 -21.42 -6.46 -8.80
C LEU A 50 -20.96 -5.66 -10.03
N ALA A 51 -21.89 -5.06 -10.76
CA ALA A 51 -21.58 -4.29 -11.96
C ALA A 51 -20.65 -3.10 -11.65
N ARG A 52 -20.94 -2.35 -10.58
CA ARG A 52 -20.08 -1.23 -10.14
C ARG A 52 -18.71 -1.71 -9.64
N PHE A 53 -18.65 -2.87 -8.99
CA PHE A 53 -17.38 -3.47 -8.57
C PHE A 53 -16.51 -3.80 -9.78
N ASP A 54 -17.09 -4.41 -10.83
CA ASP A 54 -16.38 -4.73 -12.06
C ASP A 54 -15.94 -3.46 -12.83
N LEU A 55 -16.65 -2.34 -12.66
CA LEU A 55 -16.27 -1.02 -13.16
C LEU A 55 -15.22 -0.30 -12.29
N ALA A 56 -14.71 -0.94 -11.24
CA ALA A 56 -13.83 -0.36 -10.23
C ALA A 56 -14.42 0.84 -9.46
N ASP A 57 -15.73 1.08 -9.55
CA ASP A 57 -16.46 1.99 -8.67
C ASP A 57 -16.75 1.29 -7.33
N TYR A 58 -15.69 1.11 -6.54
CA TYR A 58 -15.80 0.39 -5.27
C TYR A 58 -16.69 1.11 -4.26
N HIS A 59 -16.72 2.44 -4.27
CA HIS A 59 -17.59 3.21 -3.38
C HIS A 59 -19.07 3.01 -3.75
N GLY A 60 -19.43 3.16 -5.02
CA GLY A 60 -20.79 2.92 -5.47
C GLY A 60 -21.22 1.45 -5.35
N ALA A 61 -20.28 0.50 -5.50
CA ALA A 61 -20.54 -0.92 -5.26
C ALA A 61 -20.87 -1.19 -3.78
N LYS A 62 -20.10 -0.60 -2.86
CA LYS A 62 -20.31 -0.73 -1.41
C LYS A 62 -21.71 -0.25 -1.03
N GLU A 63 -22.09 0.94 -1.49
CA GLU A 63 -23.42 1.50 -1.22
C GLU A 63 -24.55 0.62 -1.77
N ALA A 64 -24.39 0.07 -2.98
CA ALA A 64 -25.38 -0.80 -3.58
C ALA A 64 -25.55 -2.10 -2.77
N TYR A 65 -24.47 -2.72 -2.32
CA TYR A 65 -24.55 -3.91 -1.47
C TYR A 65 -25.18 -3.60 -0.10
N GLU A 66 -24.85 -2.46 0.53
CA GLU A 66 -25.44 -2.05 1.81
C GLU A 66 -26.96 -1.85 1.68
N LYS A 67 -27.42 -1.14 0.63
CA LYS A 67 -28.85 -0.99 0.31
C LYS A 67 -29.53 -2.33 -0.01
N GLY A 68 -28.85 -3.23 -0.71
CA GLY A 68 -29.39 -4.55 -1.02
C GLY A 68 -29.60 -5.42 0.23
N ILE A 69 -28.67 -5.35 1.18
CA ILE A 69 -28.76 -6.03 2.47
C ILE A 69 -29.93 -5.48 3.29
N GLU A 70 -30.09 -4.16 3.32
CA GLU A 70 -31.22 -3.50 4.00
C GLU A 70 -32.56 -3.90 3.36
N ALA A 71 -32.64 -3.87 2.03
CA ALA A 71 -33.84 -4.20 1.28
C ALA A 71 -34.29 -5.67 1.45
N GLU A 72 -33.34 -6.61 1.53
CA GLU A 72 -33.65 -8.03 1.75
C GLU A 72 -34.09 -8.30 3.20
N GLY A 73 -33.60 -7.52 4.16
CA GLY A 73 -33.76 -7.80 5.57
C GLY A 73 -32.98 -9.04 6.02
N ASN A 74 -33.13 -9.40 7.29
CA ASN A 74 -32.46 -10.56 7.91
C ASN A 74 -30.92 -10.60 7.72
N GLY A 75 -30.30 -9.42 7.61
CA GLY A 75 -28.86 -9.28 7.37
C GLY A 75 -28.41 -9.52 5.91
N GLY A 76 -29.34 -9.75 4.98
CA GLY A 76 -29.08 -9.93 3.56
C GLY A 76 -28.40 -11.24 3.17
N SER A 77 -28.35 -11.50 1.87
CA SER A 77 -27.81 -12.75 1.33
C SER A 77 -26.29 -12.85 1.51
N GLU A 78 -25.82 -14.09 1.63
CA GLU A 78 -24.39 -14.40 1.72
C GLU A 78 -23.59 -13.87 0.52
N ALA A 79 -24.22 -13.80 -0.67
CA ALA A 79 -23.59 -13.22 -1.84
C ALA A 79 -23.31 -11.72 -1.68
N MET A 80 -24.28 -10.96 -1.14
CA MET A 80 -24.11 -9.53 -0.90
C MET A 80 -23.12 -9.24 0.22
N LYS A 81 -23.10 -10.05 1.30
CA LYS A 81 -22.12 -9.90 2.37
C LYS A 81 -20.69 -10.10 1.87
N ARG A 82 -20.45 -11.16 1.08
CA ARG A 82 -19.13 -11.41 0.46
C ARG A 82 -18.73 -10.32 -0.54
N GLY A 83 -19.69 -9.85 -1.34
CA GLY A 83 -19.49 -8.72 -2.26
C GLY A 83 -19.08 -7.45 -1.51
N LEU A 84 -19.79 -7.12 -0.43
CA LEU A 84 -19.51 -5.97 0.42
C LEU A 84 -18.14 -6.07 1.08
N GLU A 85 -17.78 -7.22 1.63
CA GLU A 85 -16.48 -7.45 2.27
C GLU A 85 -15.33 -7.27 1.26
N THR A 86 -15.46 -7.88 0.08
CA THR A 86 -14.46 -7.78 -0.99
C THR A 86 -14.30 -6.34 -1.47
N THR A 87 -15.42 -5.63 -1.61
CA THR A 87 -15.44 -4.22 -1.99
C THR A 87 -14.76 -3.35 -0.93
N LYS A 88 -15.06 -3.56 0.36
CA LYS A 88 -14.40 -2.85 1.46
C LYS A 88 -12.89 -3.05 1.45
N ARG A 89 -12.42 -4.28 1.20
CA ARG A 89 -11.00 -4.59 1.07
C ARG A 89 -10.35 -3.79 -0.07
N LYS A 90 -11.01 -3.71 -1.24
CA LYS A 90 -10.53 -2.91 -2.37
C LYS A 90 -10.45 -1.42 -2.08
N ILE A 91 -11.40 -0.87 -1.35
CA ILE A 91 -11.36 0.53 -0.89
C ILE A 91 -10.15 0.76 0.03
N GLU A 92 -9.89 -0.14 0.98
CA GLU A 92 -8.75 0.00 1.90
C GLU A 92 -7.39 -0.23 1.21
N GLU A 93 -7.30 -1.17 0.26
CA GLU A 93 -6.12 -1.35 -0.59
C GLU A 93 -5.82 -0.06 -1.39
N ALA A 94 -6.86 0.57 -1.96
CA ALA A 94 -6.71 1.83 -2.69
C ALA A 94 -6.25 2.97 -1.78
N LYS A 95 -6.79 3.09 -0.55
CA LYS A 95 -6.35 4.08 0.44
C LYS A 95 -4.89 3.89 0.85
N ARG A 96 -4.49 2.66 1.19
CA ARG A 96 -3.09 2.34 1.54
C ARG A 96 -2.11 2.62 0.40
N SER A 97 -2.56 2.54 -0.85
CA SER A 97 -1.73 2.90 -2.00
C SER A 97 -1.55 4.41 -2.15
N THR A 98 -2.41 5.22 -1.52
CA THR A 98 -2.35 6.69 -1.56
C THR A 98 -1.74 7.31 -0.30
N GLU A 99 -1.62 6.56 0.79
CA GLU A 99 -0.98 7.00 2.03
C GLU A 99 0.50 6.62 2.02
N PRO A 100 1.42 7.51 2.43
CA PRO A 100 2.81 7.13 2.63
C PRO A 100 2.90 6.05 3.73
N PRO A 101 3.85 5.10 3.65
CA PRO A 101 3.95 4.01 4.62
C PRO A 101 3.97 4.54 6.05
N ALA A 102 3.20 3.90 6.94
CA ALA A 102 3.14 4.27 8.36
C ALA A 102 4.51 4.22 9.07
N ASP A 103 5.50 3.57 8.46
CA ASP A 103 6.89 3.52 8.95
C ASP A 103 7.75 4.71 8.49
N ALA A 104 7.19 5.68 7.76
CA ALA A 104 7.85 6.93 7.38
C ALA A 104 7.64 8.07 8.39
N VAL A 105 7.05 7.78 9.56
CA VAL A 105 6.88 8.73 10.67
C VAL A 105 7.69 8.32 11.90
N ASP A 106 9.00 8.15 11.73
CA ASP A 106 9.93 8.31 12.85
C ASP A 106 10.83 9.51 12.53
N ASP A 107 11.00 10.38 13.53
CA ASP A 107 11.81 11.61 13.53
C ASP A 107 11.28 12.88 12.84
N ALA A 108 10.06 13.32 13.17
CA ALA A 108 9.70 14.74 13.05
C ALA A 108 8.86 15.27 14.22
N ALA A 109 9.29 14.98 15.45
CA ALA A 109 8.85 15.72 16.64
C ALA A 109 10.00 16.57 17.17
N GLY A 110 10.40 17.59 16.41
CA GLY A 110 11.43 18.51 16.90
C GLY A 110 12.02 19.46 15.87
N ALA A 111 11.31 20.56 15.64
CA ALA A 111 11.86 21.84 15.18
C ALA A 111 12.22 22.02 13.69
N SER A 112 11.73 23.17 13.21
CA SER A 112 12.29 24.03 12.16
C SER A 112 12.08 23.63 10.70
N ARG A 113 11.20 24.44 10.09
CA ARG A 113 11.27 24.89 8.70
C ARG A 113 12.70 24.93 8.15
N GLY A 114 12.88 24.30 6.99
CA GLY A 114 13.68 24.85 5.90
C GLY A 114 15.05 24.19 5.63
N GLY A 115 15.14 23.53 4.47
CA GLY A 115 16.38 23.35 3.71
C GLY A 115 17.20 22.12 4.08
N GLY A 116 17.65 21.36 3.07
CA GLY A 116 18.36 20.10 3.23
C GLY A 116 19.49 20.14 4.26
N GLY A 117 19.36 19.32 5.30
CA GLY A 117 20.34 19.21 6.38
C GLY A 117 21.39 18.17 6.04
N MET A 118 22.62 18.62 5.84
CA MET A 118 23.78 17.78 6.15
C MET A 118 23.77 17.43 7.64
N PRO A 119 24.30 16.25 8.06
CA PRO A 119 24.49 15.94 9.47
C PRO A 119 25.30 17.05 10.14
N ASP A 120 24.92 17.41 11.36
CA ASP A 120 25.43 18.55 12.11
C ASP A 120 26.97 18.53 12.23
N LEU A 121 27.63 19.29 11.35
CA LEU A 121 29.08 19.50 11.29
C LEU A 121 29.66 20.01 12.62
N SER A 122 28.83 20.61 13.50
CA SER A 122 29.27 21.10 14.81
C SER A 122 29.47 19.97 15.83
N SER A 123 28.71 18.88 15.72
CA SER A 123 28.90 17.65 16.53
C SER A 123 30.08 16.81 16.06
N ILE A 124 30.37 16.82 14.76
CA ILE A 124 31.53 16.15 14.16
C ILE A 124 32.82 16.89 14.54
N MET A 125 32.80 18.22 14.57
CA MET A 125 33.96 19.06 14.89
C MET A 125 34.24 19.17 16.40
N SER A 126 33.26 18.90 17.27
CA SER A 126 33.45 18.89 18.73
C SER A 126 33.98 17.56 19.29
N ASN A 127 34.14 16.54 18.45
CA ASN A 127 34.72 15.27 18.86
C ASN A 127 36.26 15.39 19.05
N PRO A 128 36.79 15.28 20.29
CA PRO A 128 38.21 15.48 20.57
C PRO A 128 39.13 14.48 19.86
N GLN A 129 38.63 13.27 19.54
CA GLN A 129 39.38 12.28 18.75
C GLN A 129 39.52 12.70 17.29
N LEU A 130 38.50 13.34 16.71
CA LEU A 130 38.53 13.81 15.32
C LEU A 130 39.44 15.02 15.15
N ARG A 131 39.52 15.87 16.18
CA ARG A 131 40.40 17.02 16.23
C ARG A 131 41.88 16.62 16.34
N GLN A 132 42.19 15.58 17.14
CA GLN A 132 43.52 14.97 17.15
C GLN A 132 43.87 14.29 15.82
N MET A 133 42.88 13.65 15.17
CA MET A 133 43.07 13.04 13.86
C MET A 133 43.33 14.09 12.77
N ALA A 134 42.62 15.22 12.80
CA ALA A 134 42.82 16.35 11.88
C ALA A 134 44.15 17.10 12.14
N GLU A 135 44.61 17.19 13.38
CA GLU A 135 45.94 17.74 13.71
C GLU A 135 47.08 16.82 13.24
N ASN A 136 46.92 15.50 13.34
CA ASN A 136 47.86 14.54 12.77
C ASN A 136 47.84 14.52 11.22
N TYR A 137 46.68 14.73 10.60
CA TYR A 137 46.53 14.76 9.13
C TYR A 137 46.95 16.10 8.49
N GLY A 138 46.74 17.22 9.20
CA GLY A 138 47.03 18.57 8.71
C GLY A 138 48.52 18.89 8.60
N ARG A 139 49.39 18.05 9.19
CA ARG A 139 50.85 18.26 9.18
C ARG A 139 51.57 17.46 8.08
N GLY A 140 50.88 16.59 7.33
CA GLY A 140 51.54 15.72 6.34
C GLY A 140 50.57 15.09 5.35
N GLY A 141 50.14 15.87 4.36
CA GLY A 141 49.72 15.46 3.01
C GLY A 141 48.93 14.16 2.82
N GLY A 142 47.62 14.30 2.57
CA GLY A 142 46.82 13.39 1.73
C GLY A 142 46.49 12.01 2.34
N MET A 143 45.22 11.59 2.21
CA MET A 143 44.81 10.23 2.56
C MET A 143 45.51 9.24 1.62
N PRO A 144 46.27 8.24 2.11
CA PRO A 144 46.81 7.21 1.25
C PRO A 144 45.67 6.36 0.70
N ASP A 145 45.71 6.12 -0.61
CA ASP A 145 44.70 5.36 -1.35
C ASP A 145 44.50 3.98 -0.71
N MET A 146 43.24 3.61 -0.43
CA MET A 146 42.84 2.32 0.16
C MET A 146 43.36 1.13 -0.68
N SER A 147 43.59 1.33 -1.98
CA SER A 147 44.22 0.36 -2.87
C SER A 147 45.68 0.06 -2.50
N SER A 148 46.42 1.09 -2.08
CA SER A 148 47.83 0.98 -1.66
C SER A 148 48.00 0.39 -0.26
N LEU A 149 46.98 0.54 0.59
CA LEU A 149 46.97 -0.01 1.95
C LEU A 149 46.73 -1.53 1.95
N MET A 150 45.92 -2.04 1.03
CA MET A 150 45.67 -3.48 0.87
C MET A 150 46.81 -4.23 0.15
N SER A 151 47.68 -3.50 -0.55
CA SER A 151 48.83 -4.08 -1.24
C SER A 151 50.08 -4.12 -0.37
N ASP A 152 50.02 -3.61 0.86
CA ASP A 152 51.12 -3.69 1.83
C ASP A 152 51.13 -5.08 2.50
N PRO A 153 52.17 -5.92 2.28
CA PRO A 153 52.22 -7.31 2.74
C PRO A 153 52.12 -7.45 4.27
N ASN A 154 52.57 -6.44 5.02
CA ASN A 154 52.50 -6.43 6.48
C ASN A 154 51.05 -6.27 7.00
N ILE A 155 50.22 -5.51 6.27
CA ILE A 155 48.81 -5.27 6.61
C ILE A 155 47.96 -6.49 6.22
N ALA A 156 48.28 -7.13 5.09
CA ALA A 156 47.63 -8.36 4.65
C ALA A 156 47.86 -9.54 5.61
N GLU A 157 49.00 -9.60 6.30
CA GLU A 157 49.31 -10.62 7.32
C GLU A 157 48.55 -10.36 8.63
N MET A 158 48.46 -9.08 9.05
CA MET A 158 47.69 -8.67 10.22
C MET A 158 46.18 -8.96 10.06
N ALA A 159 45.61 -8.67 8.89
CA ALA A 159 44.23 -8.98 8.58
C ALA A 159 43.95 -10.50 8.61
N ARG A 160 44.93 -11.31 8.22
CA ARG A 160 44.82 -12.79 8.21
C ARG A 160 44.81 -13.38 9.63
N ASN A 161 45.64 -12.85 10.53
CA ASN A 161 45.62 -13.24 11.94
C ASN A 161 44.33 -12.81 12.65
N MET A 162 43.71 -11.73 12.19
CA MET A 162 42.47 -11.21 12.78
C MET A 162 41.21 -11.92 12.23
N MET A 163 41.22 -12.39 10.97
CA MET A 163 40.10 -13.10 10.36
C MET A 163 40.16 -14.63 10.52
N GLY A 164 41.30 -15.21 10.93
CA GLY A 164 41.50 -16.66 11.06
C GLY A 164 41.37 -17.24 12.48
N GLY A 165 41.09 -16.43 13.49
CA GLY A 165 41.10 -16.84 14.92
C GLY A 165 39.80 -17.46 15.47
N GLY A 166 38.94 -18.03 14.62
CA GLY A 166 37.63 -18.56 15.02
C GLY A 166 37.46 -20.05 14.77
N ALA A 167 38.28 -20.91 15.38
CA ALA A 167 38.03 -22.35 15.43
C ALA A 167 38.43 -22.97 16.77
N GLY A 168 37.43 -23.44 17.51
CA GLY A 168 37.53 -24.59 18.42
C GLY A 168 38.13 -24.34 19.81
N ARG A 169 37.25 -24.26 20.82
CA ARG A 169 37.60 -24.68 22.19
C ARG A 169 36.51 -25.61 22.71
N GLY A 170 36.75 -26.91 22.59
CA GLY A 170 36.07 -27.94 23.36
C GLY A 170 36.98 -28.47 24.46
N ILE A 171 36.36 -28.79 25.61
CA ILE A 171 36.78 -29.71 26.67
C ILE A 171 37.91 -29.26 27.61
N GLN A 172 37.53 -28.80 28.80
CA GLN A 172 37.65 -29.56 30.06
C GLN A 172 36.54 -29.14 31.02
#